data_AF-A0A7W0SAM6-F1
#
_entry.id   AF-A0A7W0SAM6-F1
#
_cell.length_a   1.000
_cell.length_b   1.000
_cell.length_c   1.000
_cell.angle_alpha   90.00
_cell.angle_beta   90.00
_cell.angle_gamma   90.00
#
_symmetry.space_group_name_H-M   'P 1'
#
loop_
_entity.id
_entity.type
_entity.pdbx_description
1 polymer ?
#
loop_
_entity_poly.entity_id
_entity_poly.type
_entity_poly.pdbx_seq_one_letter_code
_entity_poly.pdbx_strand_id
1 'polypeptide(L)'
;MSRPRRAVAVLSMGLSIAAGSTTVTSADAQDAQRRYTRLEVAAGRSLFEAGCASCHGDDGEGGLGPDIRAAGAAAAHFQLTTGRMPLADPDAQAVRKEPAYTDPQINKLIAYVASLGNGPAIPTVDLDGTNLSTGAELFIANCSPCHGATGNGGATGRGSLAPSLHSSEPLIVAEAIITGPGQMPNFGFDADTRNEIIRYVRYLQARRNPGGADLGGIGPVPEGFAGLAIGMGALVLIALFIGKERAHARGGVES
;
A
#
# COMPACT_ATOMS: atom_id res chain seq x y z
N MET A 1 -79.06 -26.43 -16.54
CA MET A 1 -78.09 -25.77 -15.63
C MET A 1 -76.69 -26.33 -15.87
N SER A 2 -75.67 -25.50 -15.65
CA SER A 2 -74.19 -25.76 -15.60
C SER A 2 -73.37 -25.99 -16.88
N ARG A 3 -73.09 -24.85 -17.55
CA ARG A 3 -71.80 -24.29 -18.07
C ARG A 3 -70.83 -25.11 -18.93
N PRO A 4 -70.46 -24.62 -20.14
CA PRO A 4 -69.30 -25.10 -20.89
C PRO A 4 -67.98 -24.49 -20.36
N ARG A 5 -66.93 -25.31 -20.31
CA ARG A 5 -65.56 -24.93 -19.90
C ARG A 5 -64.92 -24.08 -21.02
N ARG A 6 -64.63 -22.82 -20.73
CA ARG A 6 -63.82 -21.93 -21.58
C ARG A 6 -62.34 -22.22 -21.32
N ALA A 7 -61.63 -22.72 -22.33
CA ALA A 7 -60.17 -22.80 -22.33
C ALA A 7 -59.60 -21.38 -22.54
N VAL A 8 -58.86 -20.88 -21.57
CA VAL A 8 -58.12 -19.62 -21.65
C VAL A 8 -56.74 -19.96 -22.21
N ALA A 9 -56.50 -19.59 -23.47
CA ALA A 9 -55.19 -19.64 -24.08
C ALA A 9 -54.37 -18.44 -23.59
N VAL A 10 -53.35 -18.70 -22.78
CA VAL A 10 -52.38 -17.70 -22.32
C VAL A 10 -51.32 -17.53 -23.41
N LEU A 11 -51.34 -16.39 -24.09
CA LEU A 11 -50.36 -16.00 -25.08
C LEU A 11 -49.15 -15.37 -24.37
N SER A 12 -48.07 -16.12 -24.20
CA SER A 12 -46.81 -15.63 -23.63
C SER A 12 -45.99 -14.89 -24.69
N MET A 13 -45.87 -13.57 -24.53
CA MET A 13 -45.05 -12.68 -25.35
C MET A 13 -43.60 -12.70 -24.82
N GLY A 14 -42.68 -13.27 -25.60
CA GLY A 14 -41.26 -13.35 -25.26
C GLY A 14 -40.53 -12.03 -25.49
N LEU A 15 -40.01 -11.44 -24.41
CA LEU A 15 -39.12 -10.28 -24.42
C LEU A 15 -37.69 -10.74 -24.72
N SER A 16 -37.17 -10.39 -25.90
CA SER A 16 -35.78 -10.67 -26.27
C SER A 16 -34.88 -9.51 -25.82
N ILE A 17 -34.03 -9.75 -24.84
CA ILE A 17 -32.95 -8.81 -24.46
C ILE A 17 -31.73 -9.17 -25.29
N ALA A 18 -31.32 -8.28 -26.20
CA ALA A 18 -30.06 -8.40 -26.91
C ALA A 18 -28.92 -7.97 -25.97
N ALA A 19 -28.16 -8.93 -25.44
CA ALA A 19 -26.92 -8.66 -24.71
C ALA A 19 -25.79 -8.39 -25.72
N GLY A 20 -25.42 -7.13 -25.89
CA GLY A 20 -24.21 -6.75 -26.62
C GLY A 20 -22.98 -7.16 -25.82
N SER A 21 -22.34 -8.27 -26.21
CA SER A 21 -21.07 -8.70 -25.64
C SER A 21 -19.94 -8.08 -26.46
N THR A 22 -19.27 -7.07 -25.92
CA THR A 22 -17.97 -6.62 -26.46
C THR A 22 -16.95 -7.71 -26.14
N THR A 23 -16.63 -8.53 -27.13
CA THR A 23 -15.53 -9.48 -27.02
C THR A 23 -14.22 -8.70 -27.08
N VAL A 24 -13.57 -8.56 -25.91
CA VAL A 24 -12.18 -8.10 -25.86
C VAL A 24 -11.36 -9.14 -26.60
N THR A 25 -10.69 -8.74 -27.68
CA THR A 25 -9.94 -9.69 -28.50
C THR A 25 -8.62 -10.04 -27.81
N SER A 26 -8.11 -11.25 -28.04
CA SER A 26 -6.78 -11.66 -27.55
C SER A 26 -5.65 -10.77 -28.09
N ALA A 27 -5.90 -10.01 -29.15
CA ALA A 27 -4.95 -9.05 -29.71
C ALA A 27 -4.78 -7.81 -28.82
N ASP A 28 -5.87 -7.31 -28.22
CA ASP A 28 -5.84 -6.15 -27.30
C ASP A 28 -5.14 -6.51 -25.97
N ALA A 29 -5.33 -7.75 -25.51
CA ALA A 29 -4.58 -8.30 -24.37
C ALA A 29 -3.09 -8.48 -24.70
N GLN A 30 -2.74 -8.84 -25.94
CA GLN A 30 -1.34 -8.96 -26.38
C GLN A 30 -0.66 -7.60 -26.60
N ASP A 31 -1.39 -6.55 -26.94
CA ASP A 31 -0.84 -5.22 -27.15
C ASP A 31 -0.53 -4.48 -25.83
N ALA A 32 -1.33 -4.70 -24.78
CA ALA A 32 -1.01 -4.24 -23.42
C ALA A 32 0.28 -4.89 -22.85
N GLN A 33 0.58 -6.11 -23.30
CA GLN A 33 1.83 -6.84 -22.99
C GLN A 33 3.02 -6.37 -23.83
N ARG A 34 2.80 -5.67 -24.97
CA ARG A 34 3.82 -5.34 -25.97
C ARG A 34 4.65 -4.08 -25.65
N ARG A 35 4.86 -3.78 -24.37
CA ARG A 35 5.69 -2.65 -23.91
C ARG A 35 7.18 -2.95 -23.94
N TYR A 36 7.58 -4.21 -24.01
CA TYR A 36 8.98 -4.63 -23.97
C TYR A 36 9.37 -5.40 -25.23
N THR A 37 10.56 -5.11 -25.73
CA THR A 37 11.15 -5.81 -26.88
C THR A 37 11.65 -7.20 -26.47
N ARG A 38 11.75 -8.13 -27.44
CA ARG A 38 12.34 -9.46 -27.19
C ARG A 38 13.78 -9.38 -26.66
N LEU A 39 14.54 -8.36 -27.07
CA LEU A 39 15.91 -8.15 -26.61
C LEU A 39 15.95 -7.74 -25.13
N GLU A 40 15.02 -6.88 -24.69
CA GLU A 40 14.90 -6.50 -23.28
C GLU A 40 14.49 -7.68 -22.40
N VAL A 41 13.53 -8.49 -22.86
CA VAL A 41 13.11 -9.71 -22.17
C VAL A 41 14.27 -10.71 -22.06
N ALA A 42 15.02 -10.93 -23.15
CA ALA A 42 16.17 -11.83 -23.13
C ALA A 42 17.29 -11.33 -22.20
N ALA A 43 17.61 -10.04 -22.23
CA ALA A 43 18.58 -9.45 -21.32
C ALA A 43 18.11 -9.50 -19.85
N GLY A 44 16.80 -9.34 -19.62
CA GLY A 44 16.16 -9.50 -18.32
C GLY A 44 16.28 -10.92 -17.79
N ARG A 45 16.05 -11.92 -18.65
CA ARG A 45 16.21 -13.35 -18.31
C ARG A 45 17.63 -13.63 -17.81
N SER A 46 18.66 -13.14 -18.50
CA SER A 46 20.05 -13.35 -18.09
C SER A 46 20.36 -12.75 -16.70
N LEU A 47 19.79 -11.58 -16.39
CA LEU A 47 19.92 -10.98 -15.05
C LEU A 47 19.16 -11.78 -13.99
N PHE A 48 17.97 -12.28 -14.36
CA PHE A 48 17.11 -13.07 -13.47
C PHE A 48 17.73 -14.42 -13.12
N GLU A 49 18.29 -15.12 -14.09
CA GLU A 49 19.03 -16.38 -13.89
C GLU A 49 20.21 -16.18 -12.92
N ALA A 50 20.91 -15.05 -13.02
CA ALA A 50 22.06 -14.75 -12.16
C ALA A 50 21.69 -14.34 -10.73
N GLY A 51 20.52 -13.72 -10.51
CA GLY A 51 20.19 -13.05 -9.25
C GLY A 51 18.94 -13.54 -8.52
N CYS A 52 18.02 -14.20 -9.22
CA CYS A 52 16.66 -14.48 -8.72
C CYS A 52 16.27 -15.96 -8.83
N ALA A 53 16.73 -16.67 -9.85
CA ALA A 53 16.29 -18.03 -10.16
C ALA A 53 16.57 -19.05 -9.04
N SER A 54 17.63 -18.85 -8.26
CA SER A 54 17.95 -19.69 -7.09
C SER A 54 16.83 -19.75 -6.05
N CYS A 55 16.00 -18.70 -5.96
CA CYS A 55 14.84 -18.67 -5.09
C CYS A 55 13.52 -18.85 -5.86
N HIS A 56 13.39 -18.20 -7.02
CA HIS A 56 12.13 -18.13 -7.77
C HIS A 56 11.98 -19.16 -8.90
N GLY A 57 12.95 -20.06 -9.10
CA GLY A 57 12.96 -20.99 -10.24
C GLY A 57 13.40 -20.31 -11.54
N ASP A 58 13.80 -21.08 -12.55
CA ASP A 58 14.36 -20.54 -13.81
C ASP A 58 13.32 -19.80 -14.65
N ASP A 59 12.03 -20.16 -14.50
CA ASP A 59 10.90 -19.55 -15.19
C ASP A 59 9.92 -18.89 -14.20
N GLY A 60 10.37 -18.58 -12.99
CA GLY A 60 9.59 -17.87 -11.96
C GLY A 60 8.55 -18.71 -11.22
N GLU A 61 8.57 -20.04 -11.39
CA GLU A 61 7.63 -21.00 -10.80
C GLU A 61 7.72 -21.14 -9.27
N GLY A 62 8.71 -20.49 -8.65
CA GLY A 62 8.96 -20.50 -7.21
C GLY A 62 9.96 -21.58 -6.78
N GLY A 63 10.00 -21.82 -5.48
CA GLY A 63 10.93 -22.76 -4.85
C GLY A 63 11.15 -22.35 -3.40
N LEU A 64 12.34 -21.83 -3.09
CA LEU A 64 12.62 -21.18 -1.81
C LEU A 64 11.83 -19.87 -1.67
N GLY A 65 11.67 -19.15 -2.78
CA GLY A 65 10.80 -17.99 -2.91
C GLY A 65 9.43 -18.35 -3.48
N PRO A 66 8.47 -17.41 -3.46
CA PRO A 66 7.15 -17.63 -4.02
C PRO A 66 7.17 -17.74 -5.55
N ASP A 67 6.12 -18.36 -6.11
CA ASP A 67 5.81 -18.28 -7.54
C ASP A 67 5.50 -16.83 -7.92
N ILE A 68 6.18 -16.32 -8.95
CA ILE A 68 6.05 -14.94 -9.44
C ILE A 68 5.57 -14.86 -10.89
N ARG A 69 5.14 -15.97 -11.50
CA ARG A 69 4.64 -15.96 -12.89
C ARG A 69 3.41 -15.06 -13.06
N ALA A 70 2.62 -14.90 -12.00
CA ALA A 70 1.47 -14.00 -11.96
C ALA A 70 1.75 -12.65 -11.27
N ALA A 71 2.98 -12.37 -10.85
CA ALA A 71 3.31 -11.14 -10.11
C ALA A 71 3.20 -9.88 -10.97
N GLY A 72 3.60 -9.97 -12.25
CA GLY A 72 3.49 -8.88 -13.21
C GLY A 72 4.51 -7.76 -13.04
N ALA A 73 4.42 -6.77 -13.95
CA ALA A 73 5.38 -5.66 -14.03
C ALA A 73 5.34 -4.75 -12.80
N ALA A 74 4.15 -4.48 -12.24
CA ALA A 74 4.00 -3.61 -11.08
C ALA A 74 4.68 -4.18 -9.82
N ALA A 75 4.54 -5.49 -9.58
CA ALA A 75 5.19 -6.12 -8.43
C ALA A 75 6.71 -6.13 -8.59
N ALA A 76 7.21 -6.46 -9.78
CA ALA A 76 8.63 -6.41 -10.07
C ALA A 76 9.22 -5.00 -9.89
N HIS A 77 8.55 -3.98 -10.44
CA HIS A 77 8.97 -2.58 -10.30
C HIS A 77 8.98 -2.16 -8.83
N PHE A 78 7.90 -2.39 -8.10
CA PHE A 78 7.82 -2.08 -6.67
C PHE A 78 8.97 -2.72 -5.87
N GLN A 79 9.19 -4.02 -6.04
CA GLN A 79 10.18 -4.75 -5.23
C GLN A 79 11.61 -4.33 -5.55
N LEU A 80 11.94 -4.14 -6.84
CA LEU A 80 13.29 -3.83 -7.29
C LEU A 80 13.66 -2.36 -7.06
N THR A 81 12.79 -1.42 -7.44
CA THR A 81 13.07 0.03 -7.30
C THR A 81 13.06 0.50 -5.85
N THR A 82 12.39 -0.22 -4.97
CA THR A 82 12.44 0.06 -3.52
C THR A 82 13.53 -0.73 -2.79
N GLY A 83 14.35 -1.51 -3.51
CA GLY A 83 15.44 -2.31 -2.96
C GLY A 83 15.00 -3.42 -2.00
N ARG A 84 13.71 -3.79 -2.02
CA ARG A 84 13.16 -4.87 -1.20
C ARG A 84 13.61 -6.24 -1.70
N MET A 85 13.77 -6.37 -3.01
CA MET A 85 14.37 -7.52 -3.67
C MET A 85 15.69 -7.12 -4.36
N PRO A 86 16.71 -7.98 -4.38
CA PRO A 86 16.75 -9.32 -3.77
C PRO A 86 16.78 -9.29 -2.24
N LEU A 87 16.14 -10.27 -1.62
CA LEU A 87 16.09 -10.43 -0.17
C LEU A 87 17.13 -11.46 0.28
N ALA A 88 17.93 -11.12 1.29
CA ALA A 88 19.00 -11.98 1.78
C ALA A 88 18.48 -13.17 2.61
N ASP A 89 17.39 -12.97 3.34
CA ASP A 89 16.74 -13.97 4.19
C ASP A 89 15.26 -14.05 3.81
N PRO A 90 14.79 -15.17 3.23
CA PRO A 90 13.39 -15.31 2.79
C PRO A 90 12.38 -15.27 3.94
N ASP A 91 12.80 -15.55 5.18
CA ASP A 91 11.92 -15.52 6.35
C ASP A 91 11.82 -14.11 6.96
N ALA A 92 12.71 -13.20 6.57
CA ALA A 92 12.72 -11.82 7.04
C ALA A 92 11.68 -10.96 6.30
N GLN A 93 11.16 -9.95 6.98
CA GLN A 93 10.32 -8.95 6.32
C GLN A 93 11.13 -8.14 5.29
N ALA A 94 10.59 -8.01 4.08
CA ALA A 94 11.17 -7.17 3.04
C ALA A 94 11.03 -5.66 3.38
N VAL A 95 12.14 -5.07 3.83
CA VAL A 95 12.26 -3.64 4.13
C VAL A 95 12.88 -2.87 2.97
N ARG A 96 12.58 -1.57 2.87
CA ARG A 96 13.16 -0.68 1.84
C ARG A 96 14.69 -0.56 2.05
N LYS A 97 15.44 -0.63 0.95
CA LYS A 97 16.90 -0.47 0.93
C LYS A 97 17.31 0.27 -0.35
N GLU A 98 18.61 0.50 -0.51
CA GLU A 98 19.14 0.94 -1.80
C GLU A 98 18.93 -0.17 -2.84
N PRO A 99 18.45 0.14 -4.06
CA PRO A 99 18.30 -0.85 -5.12
C PRO A 99 19.62 -1.54 -5.45
N ALA A 100 19.59 -2.88 -5.53
CA ALA A 100 20.77 -3.68 -5.88
C ALA A 100 21.15 -3.59 -7.37
N TYR A 101 20.24 -3.10 -8.21
CA TYR A 101 20.37 -3.00 -9.65
C TYR A 101 20.18 -1.55 -10.10
N THR A 102 20.83 -1.18 -11.21
CA THR A 102 20.62 0.11 -11.86
C THR A 102 19.26 0.16 -12.57
N ASP A 103 18.69 1.35 -12.79
CA ASP A 103 17.40 1.49 -13.49
C ASP A 103 17.33 0.75 -14.84
N PRO A 104 18.37 0.77 -15.70
CA PRO A 104 18.35 0.00 -16.95
C PRO A 104 18.34 -1.52 -16.73
N GLN A 105 18.93 -2.02 -15.65
CA GLN A 105 18.85 -3.44 -15.28
C GLN A 105 17.48 -3.79 -14.70
N ILE A 106 16.94 -2.92 -13.84
CA ILE A 106 15.58 -3.06 -13.29
C ILE A 106 14.56 -3.14 -14.41
N ASN A 107 14.62 -2.25 -15.40
CA ASN A 107 13.70 -2.26 -16.55
C ASN A 107 13.74 -3.57 -17.33
N LYS A 108 14.93 -4.16 -17.50
CA LYS A 108 15.09 -5.47 -18.14
C LYS A 108 14.50 -6.60 -17.28
N LEU A 109 14.76 -6.59 -15.98
CA LEU A 109 14.17 -7.55 -15.04
C LEU A 109 12.65 -7.46 -15.03
N ILE A 110 12.08 -6.25 -15.00
CA ILE A 110 10.64 -6.01 -15.12
C ILE A 110 10.12 -6.57 -16.45
N ALA A 111 10.81 -6.31 -17.56
CA ALA A 111 10.42 -6.84 -18.87
C ALA A 111 10.32 -8.38 -18.86
N TYR A 112 11.30 -9.05 -18.25
CA TYR A 112 11.29 -10.50 -18.13
C TYR A 112 10.16 -10.99 -17.22
N VAL A 113 10.00 -10.45 -16.00
CA VAL A 113 8.92 -10.86 -15.08
C VAL A 113 7.53 -10.60 -15.68
N ALA A 114 7.36 -9.49 -16.40
CA ALA A 114 6.12 -9.19 -17.12
C ALA A 114 5.83 -10.18 -18.26
N SER A 115 6.85 -10.87 -18.78
CA SER A 115 6.69 -11.88 -19.84
C SER A 115 6.28 -13.26 -19.30
N LEU A 116 6.41 -13.51 -17.99
CA LEU A 116 6.11 -14.82 -17.38
C LEU A 116 4.61 -15.13 -17.29
N GLY A 117 3.75 -14.10 -17.30
CA GLY A 117 2.30 -14.27 -17.20
C GLY A 117 1.53 -12.97 -17.23
N ASN A 118 0.28 -13.01 -16.74
CA ASN A 118 -0.70 -11.92 -16.88
C ASN A 118 -0.89 -11.10 -15.60
N GLY A 119 0.19 -10.86 -14.85
CA GLY A 119 0.13 -10.03 -13.65
C GLY A 119 -0.10 -8.54 -13.96
N PRO A 120 -0.38 -7.72 -12.93
CA PRO A 120 -0.68 -6.31 -13.11
C PRO A 120 0.45 -5.53 -13.81
N ALA A 121 0.04 -4.68 -14.74
CA ALA A 121 0.90 -3.66 -15.34
C ALA A 121 1.23 -2.56 -14.32
N ILE A 122 2.39 -1.90 -14.50
CA ILE A 122 2.72 -0.65 -13.79
C ILE A 122 1.58 0.36 -14.05
N PRO A 123 0.90 0.87 -13.00
CA PRO A 123 -0.25 1.74 -13.16
C PRO A 123 0.18 3.17 -13.53
N THR A 124 -0.67 3.88 -14.26
CA THR A 124 -0.56 5.34 -14.39
C THR A 124 -1.18 5.99 -13.17
N VAL A 125 -0.55 7.05 -12.66
CA VAL A 125 -1.07 7.90 -11.58
C VAL A 125 -1.40 9.26 -12.17
N ASP A 126 -2.65 9.67 -12.00
CA ASP A 126 -3.13 11.00 -12.36
C ASP A 126 -3.87 11.57 -11.15
N LEU A 127 -3.39 12.69 -10.63
CA LEU A 127 -3.96 13.32 -9.45
C LEU A 127 -4.86 14.52 -9.79
N ASP A 128 -4.98 14.86 -11.08
CA ASP A 128 -5.82 15.96 -11.52
C ASP A 128 -7.30 15.59 -11.35
N GLY A 129 -8.09 16.54 -10.85
CA GLY A 129 -9.53 16.31 -10.59
C GLY A 129 -9.86 15.35 -9.45
N THR A 130 -8.87 14.78 -8.74
CA THR A 130 -9.11 13.85 -7.63
C THR A 130 -9.78 14.51 -6.42
N ASN A 131 -10.67 13.77 -5.75
CA ASN A 131 -11.36 14.23 -4.55
C ASN A 131 -10.57 13.86 -3.28
N LEU A 132 -10.12 14.89 -2.55
CA LEU A 132 -9.36 14.68 -1.30
C LEU A 132 -10.21 14.04 -0.19
N SER A 133 -11.48 14.39 -0.08
CA SER A 133 -12.37 13.89 0.97
C SER A 133 -12.70 12.42 0.75
N THR A 134 -13.02 12.02 -0.48
CA THR A 134 -13.22 10.60 -0.82
C THR A 134 -11.97 9.78 -0.53
N GLY A 135 -10.81 10.28 -0.94
CA GLY A 135 -9.52 9.66 -0.62
C GLY A 135 -9.28 9.48 0.88
N ALA A 136 -9.71 10.45 1.70
CA ALA A 136 -9.62 10.37 3.16
C ALA A 136 -10.51 9.26 3.73
N GLU A 137 -11.77 9.18 3.30
CA GLU A 137 -12.71 8.15 3.74
C GLU A 137 -12.21 6.76 3.39
N LEU A 138 -11.73 6.57 2.15
CA LEU A 138 -11.16 5.32 1.68
C LEU A 138 -9.89 4.93 2.44
N PHE A 139 -8.98 5.88 2.68
CA PHE A 139 -7.76 5.62 3.43
C PHE A 139 -8.06 5.23 4.89
N ILE A 140 -8.97 5.95 5.55
CA ILE A 140 -9.36 5.65 6.94
C ILE A 140 -9.96 4.25 7.01
N ALA A 141 -10.85 3.89 6.09
CA ALA A 141 -11.52 2.60 6.08
C ALA A 141 -10.60 1.41 5.75
N ASN A 142 -9.59 1.61 4.89
CA ASN A 142 -8.83 0.49 4.32
C ASN A 142 -7.34 0.46 4.68
N CYS A 143 -6.72 1.61 4.92
CA CYS A 143 -5.26 1.73 5.02
C CYS A 143 -4.80 2.09 6.44
N SER A 144 -5.56 2.94 7.13
CA SER A 144 -5.22 3.43 8.47
C SER A 144 -5.08 2.33 9.56
N PRO A 145 -5.78 1.18 9.50
CA PRO A 145 -5.57 0.11 10.48
C PRO A 145 -4.13 -0.41 10.53
N CYS A 146 -3.40 -0.30 9.42
CA CYS A 146 -2.01 -0.74 9.31
C CYS A 146 -1.04 0.44 9.28
N HIS A 147 -1.29 1.44 8.43
CA HIS A 147 -0.37 2.57 8.22
C HIS A 147 -0.57 3.73 9.22
N GLY A 148 -1.51 3.60 10.16
CA GLY A 148 -1.88 4.66 11.09
C GLY A 148 -2.70 5.77 10.44
N ALA A 149 -3.39 6.55 11.26
CA ALA A 149 -4.28 7.63 10.77
C ALA A 149 -3.54 8.73 10.00
N THR A 150 -2.25 8.91 10.28
CA THR A 150 -1.38 9.91 9.64
C THR A 150 -0.46 9.33 8.57
N GLY A 151 -0.47 8.01 8.36
CA GLY A 151 0.44 7.35 7.42
C GLY A 151 1.85 7.09 7.97
N ASN A 152 2.05 7.17 9.29
CA ASN A 152 3.35 6.94 9.93
C ASN A 152 3.82 5.46 9.92
N GLY A 153 2.93 4.51 9.62
CA GLY A 153 3.20 3.09 9.76
C GLY A 153 2.96 2.60 11.19
N GLY A 154 3.23 1.33 11.44
CA GLY A 154 3.00 0.72 12.74
C GLY A 154 3.11 -0.80 12.75
N ALA A 155 3.01 -1.40 13.93
CA ALA A 155 2.99 -2.84 14.06
C ALA A 155 1.64 -3.41 13.59
N THR A 156 1.69 -4.34 12.64
CA THR A 156 0.49 -5.00 12.07
C THR A 156 0.22 -6.37 12.67
N GLY A 157 0.98 -6.75 13.71
CA GLY A 157 0.90 -8.05 14.37
C GLY A 157 1.86 -9.09 13.78
N ARG A 158 2.02 -10.22 14.48
CA ARG A 158 2.93 -11.33 14.09
C ARG A 158 4.38 -10.91 13.79
N GLY A 159 4.86 -9.86 14.45
CA GLY A 159 6.20 -9.31 14.22
C GLY A 159 6.37 -8.52 12.92
N SER A 160 5.30 -8.29 12.15
CA SER A 160 5.34 -7.49 10.92
C SER A 160 5.08 -6.01 11.19
N LEU A 161 5.68 -5.15 10.36
CA LEU A 161 5.55 -3.69 10.43
C LEU A 161 5.00 -3.13 9.11
N ALA A 162 3.94 -2.33 9.17
CA ALA A 162 3.58 -1.46 8.06
C ALA A 162 4.58 -0.30 7.98
N PRO A 163 5.17 -0.03 6.80
CA PRO A 163 6.10 1.08 6.65
C PRO A 163 5.38 2.43 6.70
N SER A 164 6.14 3.47 7.04
CA SER A 164 5.71 4.86 6.85
C SER A 164 5.47 5.16 5.38
N LEU A 165 4.42 5.92 5.10
CA LEU A 165 4.07 6.41 3.77
C LEU A 165 4.71 7.78 3.47
N HIS A 166 5.39 8.41 4.43
CA HIS A 166 5.84 9.80 4.27
C HIS A 166 6.92 10.02 3.20
N SER A 167 7.63 8.96 2.82
CA SER A 167 8.72 8.99 1.81
C SER A 167 8.39 8.18 0.55
N SER A 168 7.11 7.88 0.33
CA SER A 168 6.68 7.04 -0.80
C SER A 168 6.22 7.88 -1.98
N GLU A 169 6.79 7.62 -3.15
CA GLU A 169 6.35 8.22 -4.41
C GLU A 169 4.91 7.76 -4.77
N PRO A 170 4.10 8.60 -5.45
CA PRO A 170 2.73 8.25 -5.83
C PRO A 170 2.62 6.90 -6.57
N LEU A 171 3.54 6.65 -7.50
CA LEU A 171 3.59 5.40 -8.26
C LEU A 171 3.82 4.19 -7.35
N ILE A 172 4.75 4.29 -6.40
CA ILE A 172 5.06 3.20 -5.46
C ILE A 172 3.85 2.90 -4.56
N VAL A 173 3.08 3.93 -4.17
CA VAL A 173 1.82 3.75 -3.43
C VAL A 173 0.80 3.03 -4.32
N ALA A 174 0.65 3.44 -5.58
CA ALA A 174 -0.26 2.79 -6.52
C ALA A 174 0.06 1.31 -6.73
N GLU A 175 1.35 0.98 -6.91
CA GLU A 175 1.82 -0.39 -7.05
C GLU A 175 1.59 -1.21 -5.79
N ALA A 176 1.87 -0.66 -4.61
CA ALA A 176 1.61 -1.34 -3.35
C ALA A 176 0.12 -1.70 -3.18
N ILE A 177 -0.80 -0.79 -3.55
CA ILE A 177 -2.25 -1.01 -3.50
C ILE A 177 -2.66 -2.19 -4.37
N ILE A 178 -2.18 -2.26 -5.61
CA ILE A 178 -2.62 -3.30 -6.57
C ILE A 178 -1.87 -4.63 -6.42
N THR A 179 -0.66 -4.62 -5.84
CA THR A 179 0.17 -5.82 -5.70
C THR A 179 0.07 -6.48 -4.33
N GLY A 180 -0.23 -5.71 -3.27
CA GLY A 180 -0.31 -6.23 -1.90
C GLY A 180 1.02 -6.79 -1.38
N PRO A 181 2.05 -5.97 -1.16
CA PRO A 181 3.36 -6.46 -0.74
C PRO A 181 3.36 -6.98 0.70
N GLY A 182 3.98 -8.15 0.91
CA GLY A 182 4.15 -8.75 2.23
C GLY A 182 2.82 -9.21 2.83
N GLN A 183 2.41 -8.62 3.95
CA GLN A 183 1.12 -8.88 4.60
C GLN A 183 0.03 -7.87 4.19
N MET A 184 0.36 -6.90 3.34
CA MET A 184 -0.63 -5.95 2.82
C MET A 184 -1.52 -6.69 1.80
N PRO A 185 -2.86 -6.66 1.94
CA PRO A 185 -3.73 -7.25 0.93
C PRO A 185 -3.62 -6.46 -0.39
N ASN A 186 -3.86 -7.12 -1.52
CA ASN A 186 -4.12 -6.41 -2.77
C ASN A 186 -5.55 -5.83 -2.74
N PHE A 187 -5.73 -4.65 -3.32
CA PHE A 187 -7.01 -3.97 -3.40
C PHE A 187 -7.40 -3.78 -4.86
N GLY A 188 -8.58 -4.28 -5.23
CA GLY A 188 -9.15 -4.19 -6.58
C GLY A 188 -9.80 -2.83 -6.91
N PHE A 189 -9.23 -1.73 -6.43
CA PHE A 189 -9.73 -0.38 -6.74
C PHE A 189 -9.47 -0.02 -8.20
N ASP A 190 -10.45 0.61 -8.84
CA ASP A 190 -10.26 1.24 -10.15
C ASP A 190 -9.23 2.39 -10.08
N ALA A 191 -8.89 2.95 -11.24
CA ALA A 191 -7.87 3.99 -11.33
C ALA A 191 -8.23 5.26 -10.57
N ASP A 192 -9.48 5.71 -10.66
CA ASP A 192 -9.94 6.96 -10.05
C ASP A 192 -9.93 6.83 -8.53
N THR A 193 -10.55 5.76 -8.01
CA THR A 193 -10.58 5.43 -6.57
C THR A 193 -9.17 5.34 -5.98
N ARG A 194 -8.25 4.67 -6.69
CA ARG A 194 -6.85 4.56 -6.26
C ARG A 194 -6.15 5.93 -6.25
N ASN A 195 -6.39 6.75 -7.27
CA ASN A 195 -5.79 8.08 -7.37
C ASN A 195 -6.30 9.04 -6.27
N GLU A 196 -7.56 8.92 -5.84
CA GLU A 196 -8.08 9.65 -4.68
C GLU A 196 -7.37 9.25 -3.37
N ILE A 197 -7.15 7.95 -3.16
CA ILE A 197 -6.36 7.47 -2.00
C ILE A 197 -4.94 8.05 -2.06
N ILE A 198 -4.29 8.01 -3.22
CA ILE A 198 -2.93 8.56 -3.40
C ILE A 198 -2.93 10.08 -3.17
N ARG A 199 -3.95 10.80 -3.61
CA ARG A 199 -4.13 12.23 -3.36
C ARG A 199 -4.17 12.53 -1.86
N TYR A 200 -4.86 11.69 -1.09
CA TYR A 200 -4.90 11.81 0.36
C TYR A 200 -3.57 11.45 1.03
N VAL A 201 -2.88 10.40 0.57
CA VAL A 201 -1.52 10.09 1.05
C VAL A 201 -0.56 11.27 0.80
N ARG A 202 -0.63 11.90 -0.37
CA ARG A 202 0.15 13.12 -0.69
C ARG A 202 -0.18 14.28 0.23
N TYR A 203 -1.45 14.40 0.62
CA TYR A 203 -1.86 15.40 1.58
C TYR A 203 -1.29 15.13 2.99
N LEU A 204 -1.29 13.87 3.44
CA LEU A 204 -0.63 13.47 4.70
C LEU A 204 0.88 13.74 4.66
N GLN A 205 1.54 13.47 3.53
CA GLN A 205 2.96 13.77 3.32
C GLN A 205 3.27 15.27 3.41
N ALA A 206 2.40 16.12 2.87
CA ALA A 206 2.59 17.57 2.86
C ALA A 206 2.33 18.22 4.23
N ARG A 207 1.43 17.67 5.05
CA ARG A 207 1.09 18.23 6.35
C ARG A 207 2.02 17.70 7.44
N ARG A 208 3.09 18.44 7.73
CA ARG A 208 3.84 18.29 8.97
C ARG A 208 3.09 18.97 10.12
N ASN A 209 2.40 18.16 10.93
CA ASN A 209 1.94 18.40 12.31
C ASN A 209 1.38 19.79 12.64
N PRO A 210 0.10 20.07 12.34
CA PRO A 210 -0.56 21.25 12.87
C PRO A 210 -0.89 21.01 14.36
N GLY A 211 0.01 21.39 15.28
CA GLY A 211 -0.34 21.35 16.72
C GLY A 211 0.77 21.30 17.78
N GLY A 212 2.06 21.29 17.45
CA GLY A 212 3.13 21.29 18.47
C GLY A 212 4.26 20.31 18.17
N ALA A 213 4.94 19.84 19.22
CA ALA A 213 6.04 18.87 19.09
C ALA A 213 5.53 17.53 18.55
N ASP A 214 6.14 17.08 17.45
CA ASP A 214 5.82 15.79 16.84
C ASP A 214 6.37 14.65 17.68
N LEU A 215 5.48 13.89 18.33
CA LEU A 215 5.85 12.66 19.03
C LEU A 215 5.81 11.43 18.09
N GLY A 216 6.03 11.66 16.79
CA GLY A 216 6.03 10.65 15.74
C GLY A 216 4.64 10.31 15.21
N GLY A 217 3.62 11.14 15.51
CA GLY A 217 2.21 10.91 15.21
C GLY A 217 1.75 9.47 15.44
N ILE A 218 2.23 8.86 16.53
CA ILE A 218 1.98 7.45 16.89
C ILE A 218 0.58 7.30 17.52
N GLY A 219 -0.12 8.41 17.73
CA GLY A 219 -1.52 8.47 18.13
C GLY A 219 -1.71 8.79 19.61
N PRO A 220 -2.97 8.73 20.09
CA PRO A 220 -3.36 9.32 21.36
C PRO A 220 -2.73 8.65 22.59
N VAL A 221 -2.24 7.41 22.46
CA VAL A 221 -1.70 6.65 23.59
C VAL A 221 -0.29 7.12 23.97
N PRO A 222 0.74 7.09 23.08
CA PRO A 222 2.06 7.62 23.43
C PRO A 222 2.02 9.13 23.71
N GLU A 223 1.21 9.88 22.95
CA GLU A 223 1.04 11.32 23.15
C GLU A 223 0.41 11.63 24.51
N GLY A 224 -0.63 10.88 24.90
CA GLY A 224 -1.25 10.99 26.21
C GLY A 224 -0.31 10.62 27.35
N PHE A 225 0.50 9.57 27.17
CA PHE A 225 1.51 9.18 28.16
C PHE A 225 2.59 10.25 28.33
N ALA A 226 3.10 10.81 27.23
CA ALA A 226 4.08 11.89 27.27
C ALA A 226 3.48 13.16 27.91
N GLY A 227 2.25 13.53 27.54
CA GLY A 227 1.52 14.63 28.15
C GLY A 227 1.32 14.44 29.65
N LEU A 228 0.93 13.23 30.08
CA LEU A 228 0.79 12.89 31.49
C LEU A 228 2.13 12.96 32.23
N ALA A 229 3.20 12.38 31.66
CA ALA A 229 4.52 12.36 32.29
C ALA A 229 5.09 13.79 32.44
N ILE A 230 4.98 14.61 31.41
CA ILE A 230 5.42 16.01 31.42
C ILE A 230 4.55 16.83 32.38
N GLY A 231 3.23 16.69 32.29
CA GLY A 231 2.29 17.42 33.15
C GLY A 231 2.45 17.07 34.63
N MET A 232 2.50 15.78 34.95
CA MET A 232 2.71 15.30 36.32
C MET A 232 4.10 15.70 36.84
N GLY A 233 5.14 15.57 36.02
CA GLY A 233 6.48 16.01 36.37
C GLY A 233 6.55 17.51 36.70
N ALA A 234 5.92 18.35 35.87
CA ALA A 234 5.84 19.79 36.11
C ALA A 234 5.07 20.11 37.41
N LEU A 235 3.94 19.44 37.66
CA LEU A 235 3.17 19.64 38.89
C LEU A 235 3.95 19.24 40.14
N VAL A 236 4.69 18.13 40.10
CA VAL A 236 5.56 17.69 41.21
C VAL A 236 6.67 18.71 41.46
N LEU A 237 7.33 19.21 40.41
CA LEU A 237 8.37 20.24 40.54
C LEU A 237 7.82 21.55 41.14
N ILE A 238 6.64 22.00 40.71
CA ILE A 238 5.96 23.18 41.27
C ILE A 238 5.61 22.95 42.74
N ALA A 239 5.07 21.79 43.10
CA ALA A 239 4.73 21.45 44.48
C ALA A 239 5.96 21.45 45.40
N LEU A 240 7.09 20.90 44.92
CA LEU A 240 8.36 20.91 45.64
C LEU A 240 8.93 22.32 45.80
N PHE A 241 8.83 23.16 44.76
CA PHE A 241 9.28 24.55 44.82
C PHE A 241 8.48 25.36 45.85
N ILE A 242 7.13 25.29 45.79
CA ILE A 242 6.25 25.96 46.76
C ILE A 242 6.47 25.42 48.18
N GLY A 243 6.69 24.11 48.33
CA GLY A 243 6.98 23.49 49.62
C GLY A 243 8.30 24.01 50.24
N LYS A 244 9.35 24.12 49.44
CA LYS A 244 10.66 24.64 49.86
C LYS A 244 10.59 26.10 50.32
N GLU A 245 9.89 26.95 49.56
CA GLU A 245 9.73 28.37 49.92
C GLU A 245 8.97 28.54 51.25
N ARG A 246 7.92 27.75 51.47
CA ARG A 246 7.15 27.77 52.73
C ARG A 246 7.96 27.27 53.92
N ALA A 247 8.85 26.31 53.72
CA ALA A 247 9.75 25.82 54.78
C ALA A 247 10.79 26.89 55.18
N HIS A 248 11.37 27.60 54.20
CA HIS A 248 12.27 28.73 54.48
C HIS A 248 11.58 29.88 55.20
N ALA A 249 10.34 30.21 54.81
CA ALA A 249 9.58 31.29 55.46
C ALA A 249 9.20 30.98 56.92
N ARG A 250 9.01 29.69 57.28
CA ARG A 250 8.70 29.27 58.66
C ARG A 250 9.94 29.23 59.55
N GLY A 251 11.08 28.76 59.04
CA GLY A 251 12.33 28.70 59.80
C GLY A 251 12.94 30.06 60.14
N GLY A 252 12.56 31.13 59.42
CA GLY A 252 13.02 32.50 59.70
C GLY A 252 12.21 33.27 60.76
N VAL A 253 11.14 32.67 61.31
CA VAL A 253 10.32 33.28 62.36
C VAL A 253 10.73 32.77 63.76
N GLU A 254 11.56 31.72 63.82
CA GLU A 254 12.05 31.11 65.08
C GLU A 254 13.47 31.56 65.50
N SER A 255 14.03 32.59 64.85
CA SER A 255 15.32 33.22 65.21
C SER A 255 15.14 34.69 65.58
#